data_AF-A0A1R3IH75-F1
#
_entry.id   AF-A0A1R3IH75-F1
#
_cell.length_a   1.000
_cell.length_b   1.000
_cell.length_c   1.000
_cell.angle_alpha   90.00
_cell.angle_beta   90.00
_cell.angle_gamma   90.00
#
_symmetry.space_group_name_H-M   'P 1'
#
loop_
_entity.id
_entity.type
_entity.pdbx_description
1 polymer ?
#
loop_
_entity_poly.entity_id
_entity_poly.type
_entity_poly.pdbx_seq_one_letter_code
_entity_poly.pdbx_strand_id
1 'polypeptide(L)' 'MAELLHAKSDADKLPDGKLSTKGVGAAAPDTSEAQALDDGVIVPLGKPKVQKREGLLDTNKQRLRTLSTFP' A
#
# COMPACT_ATOMS: atom_id res chain seq x y z
N MET A 1 3.40 7.56 0.47
CA MET A 1 3.55 6.17 0.94
C MET A 1 5.01 5.73 0.88
N ALA A 2 5.47 4.96 1.88
CA ALA A 2 6.74 4.23 1.90
C ALA A 2 6.48 2.74 1.60
N GLU A 3 7.28 2.12 0.73
CA GLU A 3 7.12 0.71 0.35
C GLU A 3 8.10 -0.18 1.13
N LEU A 4 7.59 -1.32 1.62
CA LEU A 4 8.37 -2.33 2.33
C LEU A 4 8.21 -3.68 1.64
N LEU A 5 9.33 -4.31 1.27
CA LEU A 5 9.37 -5.67 0.71
C LEU A 5 9.38 -6.75 1.82
N HIS A 6 9.92 -6.40 2.99
CA HIS A 6 10.06 -7.27 4.14
C HIS A 6 9.35 -6.69 5.36
N ALA A 7 9.03 -7.56 6.32
CA ALA A 7 8.49 -7.12 7.60
C ALA A 7 9.50 -6.20 8.32
N LYS A 8 9.03 -5.05 8.79
CA LYS A 8 9.83 -4.10 9.55
C LYS A 8 9.03 -3.66 10.77
N SER A 9 9.58 -3.90 11.96
CA SER A 9 8.91 -3.59 13.22
C SER A 9 8.72 -2.09 13.43
N ASP A 10 9.63 -1.27 12.91
CA ASP A 10 9.56 0.20 12.94
C ASP A 10 8.80 0.80 11.74
N ALA A 11 7.93 0.05 11.07
CA ALA A 11 7.18 0.51 9.89
C ALA A 11 6.24 1.71 10.14
N ASP A 12 5.94 2.01 11.41
CA ASP A 12 5.17 3.18 11.84
C ASP A 12 6.02 4.47 11.85
N LYS A 13 7.36 4.34 11.91
CA LYS A 13 8.31 5.46 11.78
C LYS A 13 8.47 5.80 10.30
N LEU A 14 7.48 6.53 9.79
CA LEU A 14 7.45 6.99 8.41
C LEU A 14 8.53 8.04 8.15
N PRO A 15 9.25 7.97 7.01
CA PRO A 15 10.15 9.03 6.60
C PRO A 15 9.36 10.32 6.34
N ASP A 16 10.03 11.46 6.45
CA ASP A 16 9.40 12.77 6.33
C ASP A 16 8.63 12.92 5.02
N GLY A 17 7.45 13.55 5.11
CA GLY A 17 6.53 13.72 3.98
C GLY A 17 5.72 12.46 3.60
N LYS A 18 5.86 11.32 4.30
CA LYS A 18 5.01 10.14 4.07
C LYS A 18 3.91 10.02 5.12
N LEU A 19 2.71 9.65 4.64
CA LEU A 19 1.48 9.50 5.43
C LEU A 19 0.99 8.05 5.51
N SER A 20 1.73 7.10 4.94
CA SER A 20 1.32 5.70 4.90
C SER A 20 2.49 4.78 4.59
N THR A 21 2.39 3.54 5.06
CA THR A 21 3.27 2.43 4.70
C THR A 21 2.49 1.43 3.86
N LYS A 22 3.11 0.90 2.82
CA LYS A 22 2.60 -0.24 2.06
C LYS A 22 3.57 -1.41 2.14
N GLY A 23 3.08 -2.51 2.67
CA GLY A 23 3.70 -3.81 2.47
C GLY A 23 3.43 -4.26 1.05
N VAL A 24 4.49 -4.52 0.29
CA VAL A 24 4.42 -5.07 -1.06
C VAL A 24 4.27 -6.58 -0.94
N GLY A 25 3.31 -7.14 -1.66
CA GLY A 25 3.14 -8.58 -1.78
C GLY A 25 3.45 -9.12 -3.17
N ALA A 26 3.40 -10.44 -3.33
CA ALA A 26 3.64 -11.12 -4.59
C ALA A 26 2.60 -10.75 -5.66
N ALA A 27 1.36 -10.44 -5.29
CA ALA A 27 0.30 -10.05 -6.21
C ALA A 27 -0.35 -8.70 -5.86
N ALA A 28 -0.79 -7.98 -6.90
CA ALA A 28 -1.57 -6.75 -6.80
C ALA A 28 -2.60 -6.64 -7.93
N PRO A 29 -3.71 -5.93 -7.73
CA PRO A 29 -4.66 -5.65 -8.81
C PRO A 29 -3.97 -4.89 -9.96
N ASP A 30 -4.32 -5.22 -11.20
CA ASP A 30 -3.81 -4.48 -12.38
C ASP A 30 -4.28 -3.02 -12.31
N THR A 31 -3.32 -2.09 -12.30
CA THR A 31 -3.58 -0.65 -12.19
C THR A 31 -4.27 -0.09 -13.43
N SER A 32 -4.16 -0.77 -14.57
CA SER A 32 -4.79 -0.36 -15.83
C SER A 32 -6.31 -0.59 -15.81
N GLU A 33 -6.77 -1.52 -14.97
CA GLU A 33 -8.18 -1.83 -14.73
C GLU A 33 -8.75 -1.05 -13.52
N ALA A 34 -8.01 -0.06 -13.00
CA ALA A 34 -8.49 0.80 -11.93
C ALA A 34 -9.53 1.79 -12.46
N GLN A 35 -10.57 2.03 -11.68
CA GLN A 35 -11.65 2.96 -12.01
C GLN A 35 -11.63 4.15 -11.06
N ALA A 36 -11.72 5.36 -11.61
CA ALA A 36 -11.97 6.57 -10.83
C ALA A 36 -13.49 6.77 -10.65
N LEU A 37 -13.92 7.07 -9.43
CA LEU A 37 -15.28 7.45 -9.09
C LEU A 37 -15.46 8.97 -9.22
N ASP A 38 -16.70 9.43 -9.26
CA ASP A 38 -17.06 10.84 -9.43
C ASP A 38 -16.54 11.74 -8.29
N ASP A 39 -16.28 11.15 -7.12
CA ASP A 39 -15.70 11.80 -5.94
C ASP A 39 -14.15 11.85 -5.95
N GLY A 40 -13.52 11.37 -7.03
CA GLY A 40 -12.08 11.34 -7.19
C GLY A 40 -11.38 10.16 -6.52
N VAL A 41 -12.12 9.20 -5.94
CA VAL A 41 -11.55 7.98 -5.36
C VAL A 41 -11.18 7.00 -6.48
N ILE A 42 -9.97 6.43 -6.40
CA ILE A 42 -9.52 5.38 -7.32
C ILE A 42 -9.78 4.01 -6.68
N VAL A 43 -10.61 3.20 -7.33
CA VAL A 43 -10.91 1.83 -6.91
C VAL A 43 -10.14 0.82 -7.79
N PRO A 44 -9.25 0.00 -7.21
CA PRO A 44 -8.46 -0.95 -7.97
C PRO A 44 -9.23 -2.26 -8.19
N LEU A 45 -10.07 -2.29 -9.23
CA LEU A 45 -10.94 -3.44 -9.58
C LEU A 45 -10.21 -4.54 -10.36
N GLY A 46 -8.96 -4.30 -10.76
CA GLY A 46 -8.22 -5.21 -11.63
C GLY A 46 -7.95 -6.59 -11.04
N LYS A 47 -7.81 -7.58 -11.93
CA LYS A 47 -7.43 -8.94 -11.49
C LYS A 47 -6.05 -8.94 -10.81
N PRO A 48 -5.82 -9.83 -9.82
CA PRO A 48 -4.52 -9.98 -9.19
C PRO A 48 -3.47 -10.41 -10.21
N LYS A 49 -2.39 -9.64 -10.31
CA LYS A 49 -1.25 -9.86 -11.18
C LYS A 49 0.00 -10.02 -10.35
N VAL A 50 0.82 -11.02 -10.70
CA VAL A 50 2.11 -11.23 -10.05
C VAL A 50 3.02 -10.04 -10.33
N GLN A 51 3.54 -9.45 -9.26
CA GLN A 51 4.45 -8.31 -9.30
C GLN A 51 5.88 -8.82 -9.49
N LYS A 52 6.69 -8.09 -10.26
CA LYS A 52 8.13 -8.42 -10.45
C LYS A 52 8.97 -8.29 -9.18
N ARG A 53 8.40 -7.73 -8.11
CA ARG A 53 9.07 -7.53 -6.82
C ARG A 53 8.55 -8.61 -5.88
N GLU A 54 9.43 -9.53 -5.48
CA GLU A 54 9.10 -10.54 -4.45
C GLU A 54 8.95 -9.83 -3.10
N GLY A 55 7.70 -9.52 -2.77
CA GLY A 55 7.31 -9.14 -1.43
C GLY A 55 7.13 -10.39 -0.56
N LEU A 56 7.40 -10.28 0.73
CA LEU A 56 7.17 -11.37 1.70
C LEU A 56 5.66 -11.68 1.89
N LEU A 57 4.79 -10.74 1.53
CA LEU A 57 3.34 -10.89 1.64
C LEU A 57 2.77 -11.53 0.37
N ASP A 58 1.63 -12.21 0.46
CA ASP A 58 0.95 -12.71 -0.74
C ASP A 58 0.32 -11.56 -1.55
N THR A 59 -0.21 -10.55 -0.85
CA THR A 59 -0.91 -9.40 -1.43
C THR A 59 -0.46 -8.09 -0.79
N ASN A 60 -0.61 -6.98 -1.53
CA ASN A 60 -0.30 -5.65 -1.01
C ASN A 60 -1.20 -5.29 0.19
N LYS A 61 -0.60 -4.76 1.26
CA LYS A 61 -1.32 -4.19 2.41
C LYS A 61 -0.91 -2.74 2.61
N GLN A 62 -1.88 -1.84 2.83
CA GLN A 62 -1.61 -0.44 3.11
C GLN A 62 -2.08 -0.10 4.53
N ARG A 63 -1.20 0.54 5.29
CA ARG A 63 -1.49 1.10 6.60
C ARG A 63 -1.30 2.60 6.55
N LEU A 64 -2.34 3.33 6.91
CA LEU A 64 -2.27 4.79 7.05
C LEU A 64 -1.50 5.16 8.32
N ARG A 65 -0.82 6.30 8.30
CA ARG A 65 -0.25 6.89 9.51
C ARG A 65 -1.40 7.14 10.46
N THR A 66 -1.45 6.37 11.54
CA THR A 66 -2.27 6.74 12.67
C THR A 66 -1.64 8.00 13.23
N LEU A 67 -2.30 9.15 13.09
CA LEU A 67 -2.03 10.27 13.97
C LEU A 67 -2.30 9.70 15.37
N SER A 68 -1.25 9.49 16.16
CA SER A 68 -1.40 9.39 17.61
C SER A 68 -1.98 10.74 18.03
N THR A 69 -3.30 10.87 17.99
CA THR A 69 -3.95 12.16 18.20
C THR A 69 -4.43 12.21 19.64
N PHE A 70 -4.04 13.31 20.28
CA PHE A 70 -4.51 13.89 21.54
C PHE A 70 -3.95 13.31 22.85
N PRO A 71 -3.66 14.22 23.83
CA PRO A 71 -2.77 14.00 24.98
C PRO A 71 -3.27 12.95 25.97
#